data_AF-A0A9X1SF93-F1
#
_entry.id   AF-A0A9X1SF93-F1
#
_cell.length_a   1.000
_cell.length_b   1.000
_cell.length_c   1.000
_cell.angle_alpha   90.00
_cell.angle_beta   90.00
_cell.angle_gamma   90.00
#
_symmetry.space_group_name_H-M   'P 1'
#
loop_
_entity.id
_entity.type
_entity.pdbx_description
1 polymer ?
#
loop_
_entity_poly.entity_id
_entity_poly.type
_entity_poly.pdbx_seq_one_letter_code
_entity_poly.pdbx_strand_id
1 'polypeptide(L)'
;MTETAGDDDVDPARASSPSSGTGGLVPAPRVTFGPTAFMTGYAIACLLVAVMATVGIGWGTSRDFWGYLWIIIIAAFYAAGIGLVTAAPVGLVLGLLLRGVPNQWLHVLAFFLVPTLLAWLVIGLIAGAVGVPLLMALAIGVSSALGRLAVWRLMDVRF
;
A
#
# COMPACT_ATOMS: atom_id res chain seq x y z
N MET A 1 61.57 50.11 -18.22
CA MET A 1 60.49 51.12 -18.23
C MET A 1 59.21 50.41 -18.59
N THR A 2 58.28 50.47 -17.65
CA THR A 2 56.87 50.02 -17.67
C THR A 2 56.05 50.76 -18.73
N GLU A 3 55.02 50.10 -19.28
CA GLU A 3 53.63 50.61 -19.47
C GLU A 3 52.88 49.72 -20.49
N THR A 4 51.99 48.83 -20.02
CA THR A 4 50.51 48.98 -19.92
C THR A 4 49.77 48.70 -21.22
N ALA A 5 49.34 47.44 -21.37
CA ALA A 5 48.22 47.09 -22.21
C ALA A 5 46.94 47.28 -21.38
N GLY A 6 46.32 48.45 -21.52
CA GLY A 6 44.93 48.67 -21.13
C GLY A 6 44.08 48.42 -22.37
N ASP A 7 43.34 47.31 -22.36
CA ASP A 7 42.28 47.05 -23.33
C ASP A 7 40.98 47.38 -22.60
N ASP A 8 40.44 48.55 -22.94
CA ASP A 8 39.07 48.93 -22.67
C ASP A 8 38.17 48.07 -23.54
N ASP A 9 37.25 47.32 -22.94
CA ASP A 9 35.96 47.10 -23.60
C ASP A 9 34.86 47.02 -22.54
N VAL A 10 34.08 48.11 -22.53
CA VAL A 10 32.82 48.25 -21.82
C VAL A 10 31.72 47.71 -22.74
N ASP A 11 31.01 46.66 -22.30
CA ASP A 11 29.63 46.44 -22.76
C ASP A 11 28.71 46.27 -21.53
N PRO A 12 27.88 47.29 -21.20
CA PRO A 12 26.95 47.24 -20.09
C PRO A 12 25.59 46.73 -20.59
N ALA A 13 25.06 45.75 -19.85
CA ALA A 13 23.68 45.25 -19.93
C ALA A 13 23.37 44.21 -21.02
N ARG A 14 23.59 42.94 -20.66
CA ARG A 14 22.54 41.93 -20.85
C ARG A 14 22.19 41.28 -19.52
N ALA A 15 21.05 41.72 -18.99
CA ALA A 15 20.41 41.15 -17.83
C ALA A 15 20.10 39.66 -18.06
N SER A 16 20.50 38.80 -17.12
CA SER A 16 19.71 37.67 -16.59
C SER A 16 20.56 36.84 -15.62
N SER A 17 20.55 37.22 -14.35
CA SER A 17 20.56 36.19 -13.29
C SER A 17 19.13 35.62 -13.23
N PRO A 18 18.93 34.30 -13.05
CA PRO A 18 19.23 33.73 -11.74
C PRO A 18 19.78 32.28 -11.73
N SER A 19 20.61 32.08 -10.71
CA SER A 19 20.61 30.96 -9.78
C SER A 19 20.95 29.52 -10.23
N SER A 20 21.85 28.96 -9.42
CA SER A 20 21.80 27.60 -8.87
C SER A 20 22.10 26.44 -9.82
N GLY A 21 23.37 26.34 -10.19
CA GLY A 21 24.02 25.07 -10.50
C GLY A 21 24.57 24.37 -9.25
N THR A 22 23.86 24.43 -8.11
CA THR A 22 24.09 23.44 -7.05
C THR A 22 23.53 22.15 -7.60
N GLY A 23 24.40 21.18 -7.87
CA GLY A 23 24.01 19.82 -8.21
C GLY A 23 23.11 19.27 -7.12
N GLY A 24 21.82 19.53 -7.27
CA GLY A 24 20.76 18.96 -6.48
C GLY A 24 20.82 17.48 -6.78
N LEU A 25 21.44 16.76 -5.86
CA LEU A 25 21.28 15.33 -5.68
C LEU A 25 19.80 15.07 -5.87
N VAL A 26 19.39 14.61 -7.07
CA VAL A 26 18.02 14.21 -7.33
C VAL A 26 17.73 13.24 -6.19
N PRO A 27 16.82 13.56 -5.26
CA PRO A 27 16.49 12.61 -4.21
C PRO A 27 15.89 11.46 -4.98
N ALA A 28 16.68 10.40 -5.20
CA ALA A 28 16.18 9.14 -5.69
C ALA A 28 14.99 8.86 -4.79
N PRO A 29 13.74 8.79 -5.32
CA PRO A 29 12.56 8.68 -4.48
C PRO A 29 12.73 7.44 -3.64
N ARG A 30 13.16 7.62 -2.39
CA ARG A 30 13.28 6.53 -1.44
C ARG A 30 11.84 6.25 -1.10
N VAL A 31 11.23 5.35 -1.85
CA VAL A 31 10.00 4.65 -1.47
C VAL A 31 10.39 3.76 -0.29
N THR A 32 10.73 4.41 0.81
CA THR A 32 10.76 3.81 2.13
C THR A 32 9.33 3.38 2.34
N PHE A 33 9.09 2.08 2.35
CA PHE A 33 7.91 1.48 2.95
C PHE A 33 7.77 2.07 4.36
N GLY A 34 7.06 3.18 4.47
CA GLY A 34 6.85 3.86 5.72
C GLY A 34 5.99 2.95 6.60
N PRO A 35 6.28 2.82 7.90
CA PRO A 35 5.38 2.16 8.83
C PRO A 35 3.93 2.65 8.69
N THR A 36 3.76 3.93 8.35
CA THR A 36 2.47 4.56 8.05
C THR A 36 1.78 3.98 6.81
N ALA A 37 2.51 3.77 5.70
CA ALA A 37 1.98 3.18 4.48
C ALA A 37 1.56 1.72 4.68
N PHE A 38 2.31 0.98 5.51
CA PHE A 38 1.92 -0.37 5.91
C PHE A 38 0.65 -0.35 6.75
N MET A 39 0.57 0.51 7.77
CA MET A 39 -0.60 0.63 8.64
C MET A 39 -1.85 1.07 7.89
N THR A 40 -1.74 2.00 6.93
CA THR A 40 -2.89 2.42 6.12
C THR A 40 -3.38 1.30 5.21
N GLY A 41 -2.48 0.62 4.48
CA GLY A 41 -2.85 -0.52 3.65
C GLY A 41 -3.47 -1.66 4.48
N TYR A 42 -2.92 -1.92 5.66
CA TYR A 42 -3.41 -2.93 6.59
C TYR A 42 -4.80 -2.58 7.15
N ALA A 43 -5.01 -1.34 7.59
CA ALA A 43 -6.31 -0.88 8.07
C ALA A 43 -7.39 -0.96 6.98
N ILE A 44 -7.05 -0.56 5.75
CA ILE A 44 -7.95 -0.66 4.59
C ILE A 44 -8.29 -2.13 4.31
N ALA A 45 -7.31 -3.02 4.32
CA ALA A 45 -7.55 -4.45 4.12
C ALA A 45 -8.47 -5.02 5.20
N CYS A 46 -8.26 -4.69 6.49
CA CYS A 46 -9.11 -5.16 7.58
C CYS A 46 -10.56 -4.66 7.44
N LEU A 47 -10.73 -3.38 7.08
CA LEU A 47 -12.05 -2.80 6.86
C LEU A 47 -12.77 -3.43 5.67
N LEU A 48 -12.06 -3.68 4.55
CA LEU A 48 -12.63 -4.34 3.38
C LEU A 48 -13.03 -5.78 3.67
N VAL A 49 -12.20 -6.54 4.38
CA VAL A 49 -12.56 -7.90 4.82
C VAL A 49 -13.81 -7.86 5.69
N ALA A 50 -13.89 -6.92 6.65
CA ALA A 50 -15.03 -6.79 7.53
C ALA A 50 -16.32 -6.47 6.77
N VAL A 51 -16.26 -5.55 5.81
CA VAL A 51 -17.39 -5.22 4.93
C VAL A 51 -17.80 -6.44 4.11
N MET A 52 -16.85 -7.12 3.47
CA MET A 52 -17.14 -8.30 2.63
C MET A 52 -17.70 -9.47 3.44
N ALA A 53 -17.16 -9.72 4.64
CA ALA A 53 -17.69 -10.72 5.56
C ALA A 53 -19.13 -10.38 5.96
N THR A 54 -19.38 -9.13 6.32
CA THR A 54 -20.70 -8.73 6.81
C THR A 54 -21.75 -8.71 5.70
N VAL A 55 -21.42 -8.12 4.53
CA VAL A 55 -22.37 -7.86 3.44
C VAL A 55 -22.40 -8.99 2.42
N GLY A 56 -21.23 -9.46 1.97
CA GLY A 56 -21.13 -10.43 0.86
C GLY A 56 -21.31 -11.87 1.31
N ILE A 57 -20.79 -12.21 2.47
CA ILE A 57 -20.85 -13.55 3.05
C ILE A 57 -22.09 -13.74 3.93
N GLY A 58 -22.74 -12.65 4.36
CA GLY A 58 -23.94 -12.71 5.20
C GLY A 58 -23.65 -13.01 6.67
N TRP A 59 -22.46 -12.69 7.17
CA TRP A 59 -22.13 -12.82 8.59
C TRP A 59 -22.88 -11.82 9.50
N GLY A 60 -23.67 -10.90 8.91
CA GLY A 60 -24.51 -9.96 9.64
C GLY A 60 -25.78 -10.61 10.20
N THR A 61 -25.89 -10.72 11.53
CA THR A 61 -27.09 -11.22 12.22
C THR A 61 -28.19 -10.18 12.40
N SER A 62 -27.90 -8.91 12.11
CA SER A 62 -28.80 -7.77 12.33
C SER A 62 -29.54 -7.39 11.04
N ARG A 63 -30.82 -7.02 11.13
CA ARG A 63 -31.61 -6.52 9.99
C ARG A 63 -31.54 -5.00 9.81
N ASP A 64 -31.12 -4.28 10.85
CA ASP A 64 -31.11 -2.82 10.87
C ASP A 64 -29.75 -2.26 10.44
N PHE A 65 -29.77 -1.10 9.78
CA PHE A 65 -28.56 -0.40 9.31
C PHE A 65 -27.53 -0.20 10.42
N TRP A 66 -27.97 0.22 11.61
CA TRP A 66 -27.09 0.43 12.76
C TRP A 66 -26.44 -0.87 13.25
N GLY A 67 -27.17 -1.99 13.18
CA GLY A 67 -26.62 -3.29 13.51
C GLY A 67 -25.54 -3.74 12.51
N TYR A 68 -25.77 -3.53 11.21
CA TYR A 68 -24.76 -3.79 10.19
C TYR A 68 -23.50 -2.95 10.38
N LEU A 69 -23.66 -1.65 10.61
CA LEU A 69 -22.53 -0.75 10.84
C LEU A 69 -21.69 -1.19 12.04
N TRP A 70 -22.33 -1.59 13.14
CA TRP A 70 -21.63 -2.06 14.34
C TRP A 70 -20.91 -3.39 14.13
N ILE A 71 -21.52 -4.32 13.40
CA ILE A 71 -20.88 -5.61 13.04
C ILE A 71 -19.65 -5.38 12.19
N ILE A 72 -19.68 -4.46 11.21
CA ILE A 72 -18.51 -4.11 10.40
C ILE A 72 -17.38 -3.59 11.30
N ILE A 73 -17.69 -2.72 12.27
CA ILE A 73 -16.69 -2.17 13.19
C ILE A 73 -16.05 -3.30 14.03
N ILE A 74 -16.86 -4.14 14.67
CA ILE A 74 -16.37 -5.26 15.48
C ILE A 74 -15.55 -6.22 14.63
N ALA A 75 -16.05 -6.59 13.44
CA ALA A 75 -15.35 -7.46 12.51
C ALA A 75 -14.02 -6.86 12.04
N ALA A 76 -13.95 -5.54 11.83
CA ALA A 76 -12.71 -4.86 11.48
C ALA A 76 -11.69 -4.92 12.62
N PHE A 77 -12.11 -4.73 13.88
CA PHE A 77 -11.23 -4.91 15.03
C PHE A 77 -10.78 -6.36 15.20
N TYR A 78 -11.67 -7.32 14.96
CA TYR A 78 -11.32 -8.74 15.02
C TYR A 78 -10.32 -9.12 13.92
N ALA A 79 -10.55 -8.65 12.68
CA ALA A 79 -9.63 -8.80 11.57
C ALA A 79 -8.29 -8.11 11.84
N ALA A 80 -8.29 -6.95 12.51
CA ALA A 80 -7.09 -6.25 12.91
C ALA A 80 -6.32 -7.02 14.01
N GLY A 81 -7.01 -7.55 15.02
CA GLY A 81 -6.38 -8.33 16.10
C GLY A 81 -5.73 -9.61 15.57
N ILE A 82 -6.49 -10.42 14.84
CA ILE A 82 -5.98 -11.68 14.25
C ILE A 82 -4.96 -11.41 13.16
N GLY A 83 -5.23 -10.41 12.32
CA GLY A 83 -4.36 -10.06 11.21
C GLY A 83 -3.00 -9.54 11.66
N LEU A 84 -2.88 -8.96 12.86
CA LEU A 84 -1.59 -8.49 13.38
C LEU A 84 -0.64 -9.66 13.64
N VAL A 85 -1.18 -10.81 14.06
CA VAL A 85 -0.39 -12.02 14.31
C VAL A 85 -0.18 -12.86 13.05
N THR A 86 -1.10 -12.78 12.09
CA THR A 86 -1.11 -13.65 10.90
C THR A 86 -0.76 -12.89 9.62
N ALA A 87 -1.59 -11.94 9.21
CA ALA A 87 -1.47 -11.20 7.95
C ALA A 87 -0.31 -10.18 7.96
N ALA A 88 0.00 -9.55 9.08
CA ALA A 88 1.04 -8.53 9.14
C ALA A 88 2.46 -9.11 8.94
N PRO A 89 2.86 -10.22 9.59
CA PRO A 89 4.13 -10.89 9.30
C PRO A 89 4.22 -11.33 7.83
N VAL A 90 3.13 -11.90 7.28
CA VAL A 90 3.08 -12.31 5.87
C VAL A 90 3.26 -11.10 4.95
N GLY A 91 2.56 -10.00 5.21
CA GLY A 91 2.67 -8.76 4.43
C GLY A 91 4.06 -8.13 4.49
N LEU A 92 4.74 -8.20 5.65
CA LEU A 92 6.12 -7.73 5.81
C LEU A 92 7.10 -8.60 5.02
N VAL A 93 7.03 -9.93 5.15
CA VAL A 93 7.88 -10.86 4.40
C VAL A 93 7.67 -10.65 2.90
N LEU A 94 6.42 -10.52 2.46
CA LEU A 94 6.09 -10.29 1.06
C LEU A 94 6.60 -8.92 0.58
N GLY A 95 6.45 -7.87 1.38
CA GLY A 95 6.99 -6.55 1.08
C GLY A 95 8.52 -6.53 0.95
N LEU A 96 9.23 -7.30 1.77
CA LEU A 96 10.69 -7.45 1.67
C LEU A 96 11.10 -8.27 0.45
N LEU A 97 10.41 -9.39 0.18
CA LEU A 97 10.71 -10.29 -0.92
C LEU A 97 10.53 -9.61 -2.28
N LEU A 98 9.48 -8.80 -2.43
CA LEU A 98 9.20 -8.09 -3.68
C LEU A 98 9.95 -6.75 -3.82
N ARG A 99 10.80 -6.35 -2.86
CA ARG A 99 11.55 -5.09 -2.90
C ARG A 99 12.40 -4.92 -4.17
N GLY A 100 12.88 -6.02 -4.74
CA GLY A 100 13.68 -6.02 -5.97
C GLY A 100 12.88 -6.04 -7.28
N VAL A 101 11.55 -6.11 -7.22
CA VAL A 101 10.71 -6.30 -8.42
C VAL A 101 10.23 -4.94 -8.95
N PRO A 102 10.59 -4.53 -10.18
CA PRO A 102 10.15 -3.24 -10.73
C PRO A 102 8.66 -3.21 -11.10
N ASN A 103 8.04 -4.38 -11.30
CA ASN A 103 6.63 -4.47 -11.71
C ASN A 103 5.68 -4.40 -10.50
N GLN A 104 4.92 -3.30 -10.41
CA GLN A 104 3.93 -3.08 -9.34
C GLN A 104 2.73 -4.04 -9.42
N TRP A 105 2.37 -4.52 -10.62
CA TRP A 105 1.28 -5.49 -10.78
C TRP A 105 1.62 -6.84 -10.15
N LEU A 106 2.90 -7.24 -10.16
CA LEU A 106 3.34 -8.44 -9.43
C LEU A 106 3.17 -8.30 -7.92
N HIS A 107 3.24 -7.08 -7.38
CA HIS A 107 2.94 -6.85 -5.97
C HIS A 107 1.46 -7.04 -5.68
N VAL A 108 0.58 -6.44 -6.48
CA VAL A 108 -0.87 -6.63 -6.31
C VAL A 108 -1.24 -8.11 -6.43
N LEU A 109 -0.66 -8.82 -7.42
CA LEU A 109 -0.89 -10.24 -7.62
C LEU A 109 -0.36 -11.09 -6.45
N ALA A 110 0.82 -10.78 -5.92
CA ALA A 110 1.37 -11.50 -4.77
C ALA A 110 0.54 -11.27 -3.50
N PHE A 111 0.15 -10.02 -3.24
CA PHE A 111 -0.71 -9.66 -2.11
C PHE A 111 -2.14 -10.21 -2.25
N PHE A 112 -2.56 -10.59 -3.46
CA PHE A 112 -3.77 -11.36 -3.69
C PHE A 112 -3.54 -12.87 -3.43
N LEU A 113 -2.62 -13.49 -4.17
CA LEU A 113 -2.46 -14.95 -4.20
C LEU A 113 -2.00 -15.52 -2.85
N VAL A 114 -1.00 -14.91 -2.20
CA VAL A 114 -0.40 -15.48 -0.98
C VAL A 114 -1.42 -15.52 0.16
N PRO A 115 -2.12 -14.43 0.50
CA PRO A 115 -3.16 -14.46 1.54
C PRO A 115 -4.35 -15.35 1.15
N THR A 116 -4.75 -15.36 -0.14
CA THR A 116 -5.85 -16.21 -0.61
C THR A 116 -5.53 -17.68 -0.40
N LEU A 117 -4.38 -18.15 -0.90
CA LEU A 117 -4.01 -19.56 -0.80
C LEU A 117 -3.80 -19.99 0.65
N LEU A 118 -3.15 -19.14 1.45
CA LEU A 118 -2.91 -19.42 2.87
C LEU A 118 -4.23 -19.51 3.65
N ALA A 119 -5.14 -18.55 3.47
CA ALA A 119 -6.44 -18.55 4.11
C ALA A 119 -7.32 -19.71 3.63
N TRP A 120 -7.34 -19.99 2.33
CA TRP A 120 -8.10 -21.09 1.77
C TRP A 120 -7.66 -22.44 2.32
N LEU A 121 -6.34 -22.67 2.40
CA LEU A 121 -5.78 -23.90 2.92
C LEU A 121 -6.07 -24.06 4.41
N VAL A 122 -5.82 -23.03 5.22
CA VAL A 122 -6.03 -23.09 6.68
C VAL A 122 -7.52 -23.25 7.01
N ILE A 123 -8.39 -22.41 6.44
CA ILE A 123 -9.83 -22.46 6.70
C ILE A 123 -10.43 -23.73 6.10
N GLY A 124 -9.97 -24.15 4.91
CA GLY A 124 -10.43 -25.36 4.23
C GLY A 124 -10.13 -26.63 5.03
N LEU A 125 -8.91 -26.73 5.57
CA LEU A 125 -8.50 -27.85 6.42
C LEU A 125 -9.29 -27.88 7.74
N ILE A 126 -9.52 -26.72 8.36
CA ILE A 126 -10.29 -26.63 9.62
C ILE A 126 -11.77 -26.96 9.38
N ALA A 127 -12.36 -26.44 8.31
CA ALA A 127 -13.78 -26.61 8.01
C ALA A 127 -14.12 -27.96 7.36
N GLY A 128 -13.12 -28.72 6.89
CA GLY A 128 -13.35 -29.94 6.10
C GLY A 128 -14.10 -29.69 4.79
N ALA A 129 -14.03 -28.47 4.26
CA ALA A 129 -14.81 -28.02 3.11
C ALA A 129 -13.94 -27.22 2.14
N VAL A 130 -14.32 -27.19 0.86
CA VAL A 130 -13.52 -26.54 -0.19
C VAL A 130 -14.18 -25.26 -0.70
N GLY A 131 -15.50 -25.28 -0.96
CA GLY A 131 -16.20 -24.18 -1.62
C GLY A 131 -16.37 -22.93 -0.76
N VAL A 132 -16.93 -23.07 0.44
CA VAL A 132 -17.16 -21.92 1.35
C VAL A 132 -15.83 -21.26 1.78
N PRO A 133 -14.80 -22.02 2.17
CA PRO A 133 -13.49 -21.43 2.49
C PRO A 133 -12.83 -20.71 1.32
N LEU A 134 -13.08 -21.14 0.08
CA LEU A 134 -12.55 -20.45 -1.11
C LEU A 134 -13.16 -19.05 -1.24
N LEU A 135 -14.47 -18.91 -1.03
CA LEU A 135 -15.15 -17.61 -1.07
C LEU A 135 -14.60 -16.67 0.02
N MET A 136 -14.41 -17.17 1.23
CA MET A 136 -13.81 -16.41 2.34
C MET A 136 -12.38 -15.97 2.01
N ALA A 137 -11.58 -16.91 1.49
CA ALA A 137 -10.20 -16.67 1.11
C ALA A 137 -10.08 -15.64 -0.02
N LEU A 138 -10.98 -15.67 -1.00
CA LEU A 138 -11.04 -14.67 -2.06
C LEU A 138 -11.35 -13.28 -1.49
N ALA A 139 -12.28 -13.17 -0.54
CA ALA A 139 -12.57 -11.90 0.12
C ALA A 139 -11.33 -11.33 0.84
N ILE A 140 -10.55 -12.20 1.52
CA ILE A 140 -9.29 -11.84 2.17
C ILE A 140 -8.24 -11.39 1.13
N GLY A 141 -8.08 -12.16 0.05
CA GLY A 141 -7.16 -11.85 -1.04
C GLY A 141 -7.45 -10.52 -1.72
N VAL A 142 -8.71 -10.31 -2.11
CA VAL A 142 -9.17 -9.06 -2.74
C VAL A 142 -8.92 -7.88 -1.82
N SER A 143 -9.26 -8.01 -0.54
CA SER A 143 -9.06 -6.94 0.44
C SER A 143 -7.58 -6.61 0.64
N SER A 144 -6.70 -7.62 0.68
CA SER A 144 -5.25 -7.45 0.77
C SER A 144 -4.67 -6.77 -0.48
N ALA A 145 -5.09 -7.21 -1.67
CA ALA A 145 -4.68 -6.61 -2.94
C ALA A 145 -5.14 -5.15 -3.05
N LEU A 146 -6.36 -4.85 -2.63
CA LEU A 146 -6.90 -3.49 -2.59
C LEU A 146 -6.20 -2.63 -1.54
N GLY A 147 -5.84 -3.17 -0.38
CA GLY A 147 -5.01 -2.48 0.60
C GLY A 147 -3.66 -2.07 0.01
N ARG A 148 -3.02 -2.97 -0.75
CA ARG A 148 -1.77 -2.67 -1.48
C ARG A 148 -1.98 -1.60 -2.57
N LEU A 149 -3.09 -1.67 -3.31
CA LEU A 149 -3.40 -0.73 -4.38
C LEU A 149 -3.78 0.66 -3.85
N ALA A 150 -4.45 0.74 -2.70
CA ALA A 150 -4.80 2.00 -2.05
C ALA A 150 -3.56 2.77 -1.59
N VAL A 151 -2.54 2.07 -1.07
CA VAL A 151 -1.24 2.67 -0.74
C VAL A 151 -0.55 3.23 -1.98
N TRP A 152 -0.63 2.52 -3.10
CA TRP A 152 -0.09 3.03 -4.37
C TRP A 152 -0.80 4.31 -4.84
N ARG A 153 -2.14 4.36 -4.77
CA ARG A 153 -2.92 5.56 -5.08
C ARG A 153 -2.61 6.75 -4.16
N LEU A 154 -2.30 6.51 -2.90
CA LEU A 154 -1.88 7.56 -1.95
C LEU A 154 -0.45 8.09 -2.22
N MET A 155 0.39 7.29 -2.91
CA MET A 155 1.74 7.69 -3.31
C MET A 155 1.79 8.38 -4.68
N ASP A 156 0.72 8.30 -5.49
CA ASP A 156 0.57 9.02 -6.77
C ASP A 156 0.20 10.51 -6.56
N VAL A 157 0.80 11.15 -5.55
CA VAL A 157 0.88 12.61 -5.51
C VAL A 157 2.08 12.99 -6.36
N ARG A 158 1.83 13.24 -7.66
CA ARG A 158 2.84 13.66 -8.63
C ARG A 158 2.70 15.14 -8.97
N PHE A 159 3.82 15.83 -8.74
CA PHE A 159 4.27 17.17 -9.17
C PHE A 159 3.58 18.39 -8.58
#